data_AF-A0A2A2RL95-F1
#
_entry.id   AF-A0A2A2RL95-F1
#
_cell.length_a   1.000
_cell.length_b   1.000
_cell.length_c   1.000
_cell.angle_alpha   90.00
_cell.angle_beta   90.00
_cell.angle_gamma   90.00
#
_symmetry.space_group_name_H-M   'P 1'
#
loop_
_entity.id
_entity.type
_entity.pdbx_description
1 polymer ?
#
loop_
_entity_poly.entity_id
_entity_poly.type
_entity_poly.pdbx_seq_one_letter_code
_entity_poly.pdbx_strand_id
1 'polypeptide(L)'
;MALGIYVGVPEDTLLQYKADALADLGKAVTSYSDSGTSVNKQFGMPPATRILEINYALSRIDSSRYGGAHTSIQVNWDSRVDL
;
A
#
# COMPACT_ATOMS: atom_id res chain seq x y z
N MET A 1 -2.33 -5.71 -3.88
CA MET A 1 -2.86 -4.66 -4.77
C MET A 1 -3.69 -3.71 -3.94
N ALA A 2 -3.68 -2.41 -4.28
CA ALA A 2 -4.54 -1.44 -3.63
C ALA A 2 -6.00 -1.62 -4.08
N LEU A 3 -6.94 -1.53 -3.15
CA LEU A 3 -8.39 -1.65 -3.32
C LEU A 3 -9.06 -0.30 -3.61
N GLY A 4 -8.33 0.81 -3.46
CA GLY A 4 -8.83 2.16 -3.73
C GLY A 4 -9.61 2.76 -2.57
N ILE A 5 -9.32 2.33 -1.33
CA ILE A 5 -10.13 2.68 -0.14
C ILE A 5 -10.09 4.19 0.17
N TYR A 6 -8.97 4.86 -0.13
CA TYR A 6 -8.78 6.28 0.14
C TYR A 6 -8.97 7.17 -1.10
N VAL A 7 -9.48 6.64 -2.22
CA VAL A 7 -9.72 7.44 -3.43
C VAL A 7 -10.84 8.46 -3.17
N GLY A 8 -10.59 9.73 -3.50
CA GLY A 8 -11.53 10.84 -3.28
C GLY A 8 -11.33 11.60 -1.96
N VAL A 9 -10.41 11.15 -1.10
CA VAL A 9 -9.97 11.91 0.08
C VAL A 9 -9.07 13.08 -0.38
N PRO A 10 -9.18 14.27 0.24
CA PRO A 10 -8.30 15.40 -0.07
C PRO A 10 -6.82 15.10 0.14
N GLU A 11 -5.95 15.72 -0.67
CA GLU A 11 -4.50 15.50 -0.66
C GLU A 11 -3.87 15.74 0.72
N ASP A 12 -4.23 16.84 1.39
CA ASP A 12 -3.67 17.17 2.72
C ASP A 12 -3.98 16.09 3.76
N THR A 13 -5.21 15.56 3.74
CA THR A 13 -5.64 14.47 4.62
C THR A 13 -4.89 13.17 4.31
N LEU A 14 -4.66 12.87 3.03
CA LEU A 14 -3.87 11.70 2.62
C LEU A 14 -2.42 11.81 3.10
N LEU A 15 -1.82 12.99 3.02
CA LEU A 15 -0.46 13.23 3.51
C LEU A 15 -0.35 13.08 5.03
N GLN A 16 -1.36 13.55 5.77
CA GLN A 16 -1.45 13.35 7.22
C GLN A 16 -1.53 11.86 7.56
N TYR A 17 -2.44 11.11 6.93
CA TYR A 17 -2.57 9.66 7.13
C TYR A 17 -1.31 8.89 6.76
N LYS A 18 -0.57 9.35 5.74
CA LYS A 18 0.71 8.76 5.35
C LYS A 18 1.76 8.94 6.45
N ALA A 19 1.84 10.12 7.06
CA ALA A 19 2.74 10.39 8.17
C ALA A 19 2.42 9.49 9.38
N ASP A 20 1.14 9.37 9.73
CA ASP A 20 0.68 8.51 10.83
C ASP A 20 1.00 7.03 10.56
N ALA A 21 0.74 6.54 9.34
CA ALA A 21 1.02 5.16 8.98
C ALA A 21 2.52 4.83 8.95
N LEU A 22 3.37 5.79 8.54
CA LEU A 22 4.83 5.64 8.61
C LEU A 22 5.34 5.61 10.05
N ALA A 23 4.77 6.44 10.92
CA ALA A 23 5.10 6.43 12.35
C ALA A 23 4.73 5.09 12.99
N ASP A 24 3.64 4.45 12.55
CA ASP A 24 3.25 3.11 13.02
C ASP A 24 4.11 1.98 12.46
N LEU A 25 4.69 2.15 11.26
CA LEU A 25 5.52 1.11 10.63
C LEU A 25 6.84 0.87 11.38
N GLY A 26 7.36 1.90 12.05
CA GLY A 26 8.56 1.81 12.90
C GLY A 26 8.29 1.35 14.34
N LYS A 27 7.02 1.22 14.77
CA LYS A 27 6.69 0.73 16.11
C LYS A 27 6.86 -0.78 16.13
N ALA A 28 7.81 -1.26 16.92
CA ALA A 28 7.91 -2.68 17.24
C ALA A 28 6.65 -3.10 18.00
N VAL A 29 5.74 -3.81 17.33
CA VAL A 29 4.61 -4.48 17.99
C VAL A 29 5.21 -5.67 18.74
N THR A 30 5.75 -5.42 19.93
CA THR A 30 6.21 -6.49 20.82
C THR A 30 4.99 -7.25 21.31
N SER A 31 4.73 -8.40 20.69
CA SER A 31 3.76 -9.37 21.20
C SER A 31 4.27 -9.90 22.53
N TYR A 32 3.73 -9.40 23.63
CA TYR A 32 3.93 -9.98 24.95
C TYR A 32 3.19 -11.31 25.00
N SER A 33 3.92 -12.41 25.19
CA SER A 33 3.37 -13.77 25.24
C SER A 33 3.46 -14.26 26.68
N ASP A 34 2.38 -14.11 27.44
CA ASP A 34 2.24 -14.72 28.76
C ASP A 34 1.44 -16.02 28.61
N SER A 35 2.12 -17.15 28.76
CA SER A 35 1.54 -18.46 29.07
C SER A 35 0.34 -18.93 28.22
N GLY A 36 0.42 -18.81 26.89
CA GLY A 36 -0.44 -19.57 25.96
C GLY A 36 -1.47 -18.76 25.16
N THR A 37 -1.59 -17.45 25.39
CA THR A 37 -2.41 -16.56 24.55
C THR A 37 -1.64 -15.33 24.10
N SER A 38 -1.16 -15.33 22.86
CA SER A 38 -0.61 -14.14 22.23
C SER A 38 -1.77 -13.24 21.78
N VAL A 39 -2.13 -12.25 22.61
CA VAL A 39 -3.20 -11.30 22.31
C VAL A 39 -2.65 -10.20 21.40
N ASN A 40 -2.50 -10.47 20.11
CA ASN A 40 -2.15 -9.42 19.15
C ASN A 40 -3.42 -8.63 18.79
N LYS A 41 -3.75 -7.60 19.56
CA LYS A 41 -4.90 -6.70 19.27
C LYS A 41 -4.53 -5.72 18.14
N GLN A 42 -4.24 -6.23 16.95
CA GLN A 42 -4.12 -5.37 15.77
C GLN A 42 -5.51 -5.16 15.16
N PHE A 43 -6.26 -4.22 15.74
CA PHE A 43 -7.51 -3.76 15.16
C PHE A 43 -7.21 -2.78 14.03
N GLY A 44 -7.42 -3.21 12.78
CA GLY A 44 -7.33 -2.35 11.60
C GLY A 44 -6.40 -2.86 10.51
N MET A 45 -6.39 -2.12 9.40
CA MET A 45 -5.52 -2.40 8.24
C MET A 45 -4.04 -2.25 8.63
N PRO A 46 -3.18 -3.25 8.32
CA PRO A 46 -1.74 -3.16 8.59
C PRO A 46 -1.13 -1.85 8.06
N PRO A 47 -0.15 -1.24 8.76
CA PRO A 47 0.48 0.01 8.33
C PRO A 47 1.03 -0.05 6.89
N ALA A 48 1.63 -1.19 6.51
CA ALA A 48 2.14 -1.40 5.15
C ALA A 48 1.05 -1.36 4.08
N THR A 49 -0.11 -1.97 4.32
CA THR A 49 -1.23 -1.94 3.37
C THR A 49 -1.89 -0.57 3.33
N ARG A 50 -2.00 0.13 4.47
CA ARG A 50 -2.43 1.55 4.50
C ARG A 50 -1.57 2.42 3.61
N ILE A 51 -0.24 2.31 3.74
CA ILE A 51 0.70 3.12 2.94
C ILE A 51 0.52 2.83 1.45
N LEU A 52 0.32 1.56 1.07
CA LEU A 52 0.04 1.19 -0.33
C LEU A 52 -1.28 1.80 -0.85
N GLU A 53 -2.37 1.75 -0.08
CA GLU A 53 -3.65 2.37 -0.45
C GLU A 53 -3.55 3.90 -0.57
N ILE A 54 -2.85 4.55 0.37
CA ILE A 54 -2.67 6.00 0.38
C ILE A 54 -1.81 6.45 -0.81
N ASN A 55 -0.71 5.74 -1.11
CA ASN A 55 0.11 6.04 -2.28
C ASN A 55 -0.68 5.83 -3.58
N TYR A 56 -1.54 4.82 -3.65
CA TYR A 56 -2.42 4.64 -4.79
C TYR A 56 -3.39 5.83 -4.94
N ALA A 57 -4.03 6.28 -3.86
CA ALA A 57 -4.90 7.46 -3.89
C ALA A 57 -4.15 8.74 -4.28
N LEU A 58 -2.94 8.96 -3.76
CA LEU A 58 -2.09 10.11 -4.12
C LEU A 58 -1.69 10.07 -5.60
N SER A 59 -1.33 8.90 -6.13
CA SER A 59 -0.98 8.73 -7.55
C SER A 59 -2.15 9.00 -8.50
N ARG A 60 -3.40 8.83 -8.03
CA ARG A 60 -4.62 9.17 -8.78
C ARG A 60 -4.88 10.68 -8.83
N ILE A 61 -4.46 11.43 -7.81
CA ILE A 61 -4.57 12.89 -7.75
C ILE A 61 -3.50 13.52 -8.65
N ASP A 62 -2.23 13.16 -8.41
CA ASP A 62 -1.09 13.65 -9.19
C ASP A 62 -0.06 12.53 -9.36
N SER A 63 -0.11 11.89 -10.53
CA SER A 63 0.80 10.81 -10.91
C SER A 63 2.21 11.30 -11.19
N SER A 64 2.41 12.58 -11.51
CA SER A 64 3.72 13.16 -11.77
C SER A 64 4.52 13.36 -10.49
N ARG A 65 3.84 13.79 -9.42
CA ARG A 65 4.45 14.08 -8.11
C ARG A 65 4.62 12.85 -7.24
N TYR A 66 3.65 11.93 -7.26
CA TYR A 66 3.61 10.78 -6.34
C TYR A 66 3.99 9.44 -7.00
N GLY A 67 4.31 9.46 -8.29
CA GLY A 67 4.66 8.29 -9.08
C GLY A 67 3.41 7.58 -9.62
N GLY A 68 3.40 7.32 -10.92
CA GLY A 68 2.30 6.63 -11.58
C GLY A 68 2.39 5.11 -11.42
N ALA A 69 1.24 4.44 -11.41
CA ALA A 69 1.18 3.00 -11.61
C ALA A 69 1.54 2.70 -13.08
N HIS A 70 2.73 2.16 -13.33
CA HIS A 70 3.12 1.71 -14.65
C HIS A 70 2.62 0.28 -14.86
N THR A 71 1.67 0.10 -15.80
CA THR A 71 1.28 -1.24 -16.26
C THR A 71 2.40 -1.79 -17.14
N SER A 72 3.16 -2.75 -16.63
CA SER A 72 4.10 -3.52 -17.45
C SER A 72 3.33 -4.53 -18.29
N ILE A 73 3.35 -4.37 -19.61
CA ILE A 73 2.85 -5.39 -20.53
C ILE A 73 4.02 -6.30 -20.95
N GLN A 74 3.86 -7.62 -20.83
CA GLN A 74 4.76 -8.58 -21.46
C GLN A 74 4.18 -8.95 -22.82
N VAL A 75 4.88 -8.57 -23.89
CA VAL A 75 4.55 -8.99 -25.25
C VAL A 75 5.44 -10.19 -25.57
N ASN A 76 4.82 -11.35 -25.79
CA ASN A 76 5.52 -12.57 -26.20
C ASN A 76 5.45 -12.70 -27.72
N TRP A 77 6.60 -12.68 -28.39
CA TRP A 77 6.71 -12.81 -29.85
C TRP A 77 7.12 -14.25 -30.20
N ASP A 78 6.14 -15.16 -30.20
CA ASP A 78 6.37 -16.50 -30.75
C ASP A 78 6.00 -16.49 -32.24
N SER A 79 7.02 -16.34 -33.09
CA SER A 79 6.87 -16.43 -34.55
C SER A 79 7.73 -17.57 -35.09
N ARG A 80 7.30 -18.81 -34.85
CA ARG A 80 7.78 -19.96 -35.64
C ARG A 80 7.03 -20.01 -36.96
N VAL A 81 7.73 -19.67 -38.03
CA VAL A 81 7.34 -20.02 -39.40
C VAL A 81 8.20 -21.23 -39.77
N ASP A 82 7.62 -22.42 -39.69
CA ASP A 82 8.24 -23.62 -40.27
C ASP A 82 8.11 -23.50 -41.80
N LEU A 83 9.25 -23.44 -42.49
CA LEU A 83 9.39 -23.46 -43.95
C LEU A 83 9.65 -24.89 -44.45
#